data_AF-A0A7M1KUU3-F1
#
_entry.id   AF-A0A7M1KUU3-F1
#
_cell.length_a   1.000
_cell.length_b   1.000
_cell.length_c   1.000
_cell.angle_alpha   90.00
_cell.angle_beta   90.00
_cell.angle_gamma   90.00
#
_symmetry.space_group_name_H-M   'P 1'
#
loop_
_entity.id
_entity.type
_entity.pdbx_description
1 polymer ?
#
loop_
_entity_poly.entity_id
_entity_poly.type
_entity_poly.pdbx_seq_one_letter_code
_entity_poly.pdbx_strand_id
1 'polypeptide(L)'
;MKTGLIIEGIECEKCSGTIEKKIISNSTVGKVFNGLHKKIVFVHRKKSSSQLDFLTSLSDTPYLLGRVLESIDCHCCKEIRYNFQLG
;
A
#
# COMPACT_ATOMS: atom_id res chain seq x y z
N MET A 1 -11.11 7.14 13.93
CA MET A 1 -9.79 6.62 13.47
C MET A 1 -9.45 7.27 12.13
N LYS A 2 -8.24 7.12 11.56
CA LYS A 2 -7.94 7.72 10.24
C LYS A 2 -8.18 6.69 9.14
N THR A 3 -8.89 7.08 8.07
CA THR A 3 -9.04 6.24 6.87
C THR A 3 -7.66 5.93 6.28
N GLY A 4 -7.39 4.66 6.00
CA GLY A 4 -6.12 4.22 5.43
C GLY A 4 -6.19 2.85 4.78
N LEU A 5 -5.08 2.44 4.19
CA LEU A 5 -4.85 1.11 3.64
C LEU A 5 -3.66 0.48 4.37
N ILE A 6 -3.85 -0.75 4.84
CA ILE A 6 -2.82 -1.58 5.45
C ILE A 6 -2.42 -2.63 4.42
N ILE A 7 -1.13 -2.80 4.20
CA ILE A 7 -0.57 -3.87 3.38
C ILE A 7 0.39 -4.67 4.27
N GLU A 8 0.16 -5.96 4.39
CA GLU A 8 0.92 -6.88 5.25
C GLU A 8 1.65 -7.92 4.39
N GLY A 9 2.71 -8.52 4.94
CA GLY A 9 3.48 -9.55 4.25
C GLY A 9 4.58 -9.00 3.34
N ILE A 10 4.94 -7.72 3.49
CA ILE A 10 6.06 -7.10 2.78
C ILE A 10 7.36 -7.38 3.54
N GLU A 11 8.19 -8.28 3.02
CA GLU A 11 9.37 -8.79 3.76
C GLU A 11 10.71 -8.23 3.30
N CYS A 12 10.74 -7.40 2.25
CA CYS A 12 12.00 -6.92 1.68
C CYS A 12 11.91 -5.47 1.20
N GLU A 13 13.02 -4.75 1.35
CA GLU A 13 13.14 -3.32 1.02
C GLU A 13 12.79 -3.00 -0.42
N LYS A 14 13.18 -3.87 -1.36
CA LYS A 14 12.90 -3.69 -2.80
C LYS A 14 11.40 -3.70 -3.09
N CYS A 15 10.67 -4.68 -2.56
CA CYS A 15 9.22 -4.76 -2.72
C CYS A 15 8.53 -3.58 -2.00
N SER A 16 8.94 -3.26 -0.77
CA SER A 16 8.36 -2.13 -0.01
C SER A 16 8.58 -0.76 -0.68
N GLY A 17 9.81 -0.46 -1.11
CA GLY A 17 10.13 0.80 -1.77
C GLY A 17 9.44 0.95 -3.13
N THR A 18 9.20 -0.15 -3.85
CA THR A 18 8.43 -0.12 -5.10
C THR A 18 6.96 0.17 -4.86
N ILE A 19 6.36 -0.46 -3.83
CA ILE A 19 4.98 -0.22 -3.42
C ILE A 19 4.82 1.25 -2.99
N GLU A 20 5.72 1.74 -2.15
CA GLU A 20 5.72 3.12 -1.68
C GLU A 20 5.73 4.11 -2.84
N LYS A 21 6.66 3.97 -3.80
CA LYS A 21 6.76 4.85 -4.98
C LYS A 21 5.50 4.84 -5.84
N LYS A 22 4.88 3.68 -6.02
CA LYS A 22 3.66 3.54 -6.83
C LYS A 22 2.41 4.07 -6.13
N ILE A 23 2.32 3.88 -4.82
CA ILE A 23 1.14 4.31 -4.05
C ILE A 23 1.21 5.81 -3.74
N ILE A 24 2.38 6.36 -3.42
CA ILE A 24 2.53 7.78 -3.09
C ILE A 24 2.22 8.70 -4.29
N SER A 25 2.32 8.19 -5.53
CA SER A 25 1.92 8.95 -6.73
C SER A 25 0.41 9.13 -6.87
N ASN A 26 -0.40 8.43 -6.08
CA ASN A 26 -1.85 8.62 -6.07
C ASN A 26 -2.22 9.93 -5.35
N SER A 27 -2.99 10.79 -6.02
CA SER A 27 -3.36 12.12 -5.53
C SER A 27 -4.18 12.12 -4.22
N THR A 28 -4.83 11.01 -3.89
CA THR A 28 -5.61 10.84 -2.66
C THR A 28 -4.78 10.33 -1.48
N VAL A 29 -3.52 9.94 -1.72
CA VAL A 29 -2.58 9.47 -0.70
C VAL A 29 -1.83 10.65 -0.11
N GLY A 30 -1.75 10.71 1.22
CA GLY A 30 -1.07 11.76 1.95
C GLY A 30 0.30 11.36 2.48
N LYS A 31 0.39 10.16 3.06
CA LYS A 31 1.64 9.61 3.61
C LYS A 31 1.66 8.10 3.46
N VAL A 32 2.84 7.54 3.25
CA VAL A 32 3.09 6.11 3.34
C VAL A 32 4.09 5.89 4.48
N PHE A 33 3.80 4.93 5.35
CA PHE A 33 4.65 4.53 6.46
C PHE A 33 5.12 3.11 6.21
N ASN A 34 6.43 2.95 6.11
CA ASN A 34 7.05 1.67 5.84
C ASN A 34 7.55 1.03 7.14
N GLY A 35 6.82 0.02 7.63
CA GLY A 35 7.14 -0.75 8.81
C GLY A 35 7.68 -2.13 8.46
N LEU A 36 8.76 -2.21 7.67
CA LEU A 36 9.39 -3.47 7.25
C LEU A 36 9.72 -4.41 8.42
N HIS A 37 10.17 -3.87 9.56
CA HIS A 37 10.41 -4.65 10.78
C HIS A 37 9.15 -5.36 11.32
N LYS A 38 7.96 -4.86 10.97
CA LYS A 38 6.64 -5.47 11.25
C LYS A 38 6.02 -6.11 10.01
N LYS A 39 6.72 -6.12 8.87
CA LYS A 39 6.22 -6.57 7.56
C LYS A 39 4.95 -5.85 7.09
N ILE A 40 4.80 -4.58 7.45
CA ILE A 40 3.60 -3.77 7.18
C ILE A 40 3.96 -2.48 6.45
N VAL A 41 3.14 -2.09 5.47
CA VAL A 41 3.10 -0.75 4.87
C VAL A 41 1.74 -0.13 5.17
N PHE A 42 1.73 1.07 5.72
CA PHE A 42 0.51 1.79 6.09
C PHE A 42 0.36 3.05 5.24
N VAL A 43 -0.77 3.19 4.57
CA VAL A 43 -1.04 4.27 3.60
C VAL A 43 -2.15 5.15 4.15
N HIS A 44 -1.83 6.43 4.39
CA HIS A 44 -2.79 7.41 4.87
C HIS A 44 -3.47 8.11 3.73
N ARG A 45 -4.79 8.28 3.87
CA ARG A 45 -5.54 9.24 3.08
C ARG A 45 -5.02 10.66 3.28
N LYS A 46 -4.95 11.42 2.19
CA LYS A 46 -4.73 12.87 2.21
C LYS A 46 -5.90 13.56 2.92
N LYS A 47 -5.60 14.55 3.77
CA LYS A 47 -6.65 15.25 4.54
C LYS A 47 -7.73 15.90 3.66
N SER A 48 -7.33 16.38 2.47
CA SER A 48 -8.20 17.09 1.53
C SER A 48 -9.02 16.18 0.63
N SER A 49 -8.79 14.86 0.60
CA SER A 49 -9.57 13.93 -0.22
C SER A 49 -10.68 13.29 0.60
N SER A 50 -11.81 12.98 -0.06
CA SER A 50 -12.90 12.26 0.60
C SER A 50 -12.52 10.80 0.85
N GLN A 51 -13.23 10.14 1.76
CA GLN A 51 -13.07 8.70 1.99
C GLN A 51 -13.38 7.90 0.73
N LEU A 52 -14.47 8.25 0.03
CA LEU A 52 -14.88 7.54 -1.17
C LEU A 52 -13.81 7.64 -2.26
N ASP A 53 -13.31 8.85 -2.55
CA ASP A 53 -12.27 9.05 -3.56
C ASP A 53 -11.00 8.25 -3.24
N PHE A 54 -10.62 8.19 -1.97
CA PHE A 54 -9.48 7.40 -1.53
C PHE A 54 -9.66 5.91 -1.80
N LEU A 55 -10.79 5.34 -1.37
CA LEU A 55 -11.10 3.92 -1.56
C LEU A 55 -11.19 3.59 -3.05
N THR A 56 -11.88 4.41 -3.83
CA THR A 56 -12.01 4.23 -5.28
C THR A 56 -10.66 4.33 -5.97
N SER A 57 -9.83 5.32 -5.63
CA SER A 57 -8.52 5.47 -6.27
C SER A 57 -7.53 4.35 -5.95
N LEU A 58 -7.78 3.58 -4.90
CA LEU A 58 -6.96 2.46 -4.46
C LEU A 58 -7.65 1.10 -4.70
N SER A 59 -8.77 1.05 -5.42
CA SER A 59 -9.45 -0.22 -5.75
C SER A 59 -8.54 -1.21 -6.47
N ASP A 60 -7.60 -0.69 -7.27
CA ASP A 60 -6.69 -1.47 -8.10
C ASP A 60 -5.40 -1.86 -7.36
N THR A 61 -5.31 -1.58 -6.06
CA THR A 61 -4.21 -2.01 -5.19
C THR A 61 -3.88 -3.51 -5.35
N PRO A 62 -4.85 -4.45 -5.45
CA PRO A 62 -4.54 -5.87 -5.57
C PRO A 62 -3.76 -6.19 -6.85
N TYR A 63 -4.19 -5.57 -7.96
CA TYR A 63 -3.50 -5.70 -9.25
C TYR A 63 -2.10 -5.10 -9.20
N LEU A 64 -1.96 -3.93 -8.59
CA LEU A 64 -0.67 -3.26 -8.40
C LEU A 64 0.31 -4.12 -7.59
N LEU A 65 -0.16 -4.72 -6.49
CA LEU A 65 0.63 -5.61 -5.65
C LEU A 65 1.06 -6.88 -6.41
N GLY A 66 0.14 -7.49 -7.17
CA GLY A 66 0.47 -8.64 -8.03
C GLY A 66 1.59 -8.31 -9.03
N ARG A 67 1.49 -7.17 -9.72
CA ARG A 67 2.53 -6.71 -10.66
C ARG A 67 3.87 -6.45 -9.99
N VAL A 68 3.89 -5.94 -8.76
CA VAL A 68 5.13 -5.74 -8.00
C VAL A 68 5.79 -7.08 -7.67
N LEU A 69 5.01 -8.08 -7.24
CA LEU A 69 5.52 -9.41 -6.95
C LEU A 69 6.11 -10.09 -8.19
N GLU A 70 5.40 -10.04 -9.30
CA GLU A 70 5.83 -10.64 -10.57
C GLU A 70 7.06 -9.95 -11.17
N SER A 71 7.09 -8.61 -11.20
CA SER A 71 8.13 -7.84 -11.89
C SER A 71 9.48 -7.82 -11.19
N ILE A 72 9.51 -8.04 -9.88
CA ILE A 72 10.73 -7.91 -9.07
C ILE A 72 11.50 -9.24 -8.98
N ASP A 73 10.92 -10.35 -9.47
CA ASP A 73 11.33 -11.72 -9.15
C ASP A 73 11.46 -11.88 -7.62
N CYS A 74 10.46 -11.34 -6.92
CA CYS A 74 10.50 -11.10 -5.48
C CYS A 74 10.11 -12.39 -4.75
N HIS A 75 11.02 -13.35 -4.62
CA HIS A 75 10.77 -14.57 -3.84
C HIS A 75 10.67 -14.33 -2.31
N CYS A 76 10.93 -13.10 -1.84
CA CYS A 76 10.83 -12.71 -0.44
C CYS A 76 9.39 -12.50 0.05
N CYS A 77 8.45 -12.10 -0.82
CA CYS A 77 7.08 -11.79 -0.42
C CYS A 77 6.14 -12.91 -0.91
N LYS A 78 5.77 -13.84 -0.01
CA LYS A 78 4.97 -15.03 -0.38
C LYS A 78 3.47 -14.83 -0.26
N GLU A 79 3.02 -14.08 0.75
CA GLU A 79 1.60 -13.85 1.02
C GLU A 79 1.37 -12.39 1.41
N ILE A 80 1.04 -11.55 0.43
CA ILE A 80 0.66 -10.16 0.69
C ILE A 80 -0.84 -10.10 1.00
N ARG A 81 -1.19 -9.45 2.11
CA ARG A 81 -2.59 -9.16 2.48
C ARG A 81 -2.79 -7.65 2.45
N TYR A 82 -4.00 -7.21 2.17
CA TYR A 82 -4.34 -5.79 2.24
C TYR A 82 -5.72 -5.60 2.86
N ASN A 83 -5.90 -4.50 3.58
CA ASN A 83 -7.18 -4.15 4.18
C ASN A 83 -7.35 -2.63 4.23
N PHE A 84 -8.57 -2.16 3.94
CA PHE A 84 -8.93 -0.77 4.16
C PHE A 84 -9.38 -0.58 5.60
N GLN A 85 -8.68 0.30 6.30
CA GLN A 85 -9.10 0.74 7.62
C GLN A 85 -10.04 1.93 7.45
N LEU A 86 -11.32 1.72 7.79
CA LEU A 86 -12.32 2.78 7.81
C LEU A 86 -12.24 3.53 9.14
N GLY A 87 -12.30 4.86 9.06
CA GLY A 87 -12.03 5.78 10.16
C GLY A 87 -13.26 6.14 10.95
#